data_AF-D8IFC5-F1
#
_entry.id   AF-D8IFC5-F1
#
_cell.length_a   1.000
_cell.length_b   1.000
_cell.length_c   1.000
_cell.angle_alpha   90.00
_cell.angle_beta   90.00
_cell.angle_gamma   90.00
#
_symmetry.space_group_name_H-M   'P 1'
#
loop_
_entity.id
_entity.type
_entity.pdbx_description
1 polymer ?
#
loop_
_entity_poly.entity_id
_entity_poly.type
_entity_poly.pdbx_seq_one_letter_code
_entity_poly.pdbx_strand_id
1 'polypeptide(L)'
;MKIKIVILFLLLFSLSFTYDASNINNAYRLYRAKNYKKAAELLEEEIKTTPILKIEYYEMLANAYMYMKDYNNMLRVARDGIIVNRFSHKLYFQKGYALYKLGKTNEAIEPVRHSLILNPDDAYMNNFLGLLYLYTEDYKLAEASFLKANIYSTNNIVYMINLAATYERDKNYVSALKIYEDVYNIDKTYRNVAESINRVKNYLGYTNEDIKVVNTVETAHNEDTEVNLINPIENTNQTVITNNIYTNNIINTNSTVNTNDTNSSTTNQ
;
A
#
# COMPACT_ATOMS: atom_id res chain seq x y z
N MET A 1 19.66 46.36 29.64
CA MET A 1 20.17 46.24 28.26
C MET A 1 20.13 44.82 27.69
N LYS A 2 20.32 43.75 28.50
CA LYS A 2 20.38 42.36 28.01
C LYS A 2 19.04 41.75 27.51
N ILE A 3 17.90 42.14 28.08
CA ILE A 3 16.57 41.60 27.69
C ILE A 3 16.12 42.08 26.29
N LYS A 4 16.45 43.32 25.91
CA LYS A 4 16.12 43.86 24.58
C LYS A 4 16.88 43.14 23.45
N ILE A 5 18.10 42.65 23.73
CA ILE A 5 18.92 41.91 22.76
C ILE A 5 18.34 40.51 22.51
N VAL A 6 17.84 39.82 23.54
CA VAL A 6 17.22 38.48 23.39
C VAL A 6 15.89 38.56 22.63
N ILE A 7 15.08 39.60 22.88
CA ILE A 7 13.82 39.82 22.14
C ILE A 7 14.10 40.22 20.68
N LEU A 8 15.15 41.02 20.42
CA LEU A 8 15.59 41.34 19.06
C LEU A 8 16.13 40.09 18.32
N PHE A 9 16.82 39.18 19.02
CA PHE A 9 17.28 37.91 18.45
C PHE A 9 16.12 36.96 18.12
N LEU A 10 15.10 36.88 18.99
CA LEU A 10 13.87 36.11 18.73
C LEU A 10 13.01 36.72 17.61
N LEU A 11 12.97 38.04 17.49
CA LEU A 11 12.28 38.73 16.39
C LEU A 11 13.03 38.60 15.06
N LEU A 12 14.38 38.62 15.06
CA LEU A 12 15.20 38.38 13.88
C LEU A 12 15.20 36.90 13.43
N PHE A 13 14.96 35.95 14.34
CA PHE A 13 14.74 34.55 13.96
C PHE A 13 13.32 34.31 13.41
N SER A 14 12.39 35.24 13.63
CA SER A 14 11.01 35.18 13.11
C SER A 14 10.79 35.91 11.78
N LEU A 15 11.78 36.66 11.28
CA LEU A 15 11.84 37.27 9.94
C LEU A 15 13.13 36.78 9.28
N SER A 16 13.20 35.64 8.59
CA SER A 16 12.51 35.36 7.35
C SER A 16 12.58 33.86 7.05
N PHE A 17 11.71 33.06 7.67
CA PHE A 17 11.37 31.78 7.09
C PHE A 17 10.18 32.00 6.16
N THR A 18 10.45 32.55 4.97
CA THR A 18 9.47 32.52 3.89
C THR A 18 9.47 31.09 3.36
N TYR A 19 8.52 30.28 3.84
CA TYR A 19 8.18 29.01 3.23
C TYR A 19 7.94 29.25 1.72
N ASP A 20 8.88 28.83 0.88
CA ASP A 20 8.72 28.93 -0.57
C ASP A 20 7.90 27.72 -1.04
N ALA A 21 6.58 27.90 -1.09
CA ALA A 21 5.65 26.93 -1.65
C ALA A 21 5.98 26.55 -3.11
N SER A 22 6.86 27.28 -3.81
CA SER A 22 7.30 26.94 -5.16
C SER A 22 8.15 25.66 -5.18
N ASN A 23 9.03 25.45 -4.18
CA ASN A 23 9.96 24.31 -4.18
C ASN A 23 9.25 22.96 -4.08
N ILE A 24 8.24 22.85 -3.21
CA ILE A 24 7.47 21.60 -3.08
C ILE A 24 6.61 21.31 -4.31
N ASN A 25 5.93 22.32 -4.87
CA ASN A 25 5.15 22.16 -6.10
C ASN A 25 6.05 21.78 -7.27
N ASN A 26 7.27 22.34 -7.32
CA ASN A 26 8.30 21.97 -8.27
C ASN A 26 8.75 20.51 -8.06
N ALA A 27 8.97 20.06 -6.82
CA ALA A 27 9.31 18.67 -6.51
C ALA A 27 8.19 17.70 -6.96
N TYR A 28 6.92 18.00 -6.65
CA TYR A 28 5.78 17.21 -7.12
C TYR A 28 5.71 17.17 -8.66
N ARG A 29 5.94 18.30 -9.33
CA ARG A 29 5.94 18.38 -10.80
C ARG A 29 7.08 17.56 -11.40
N LEU A 30 8.28 17.66 -10.83
CA LEU A 30 9.46 16.90 -11.26
C LEU A 30 9.25 15.39 -11.05
N TYR A 31 8.67 15.01 -9.91
CA TYR A 31 8.31 13.63 -9.62
C TYR A 31 7.31 13.08 -10.65
N ARG A 32 6.24 13.83 -10.95
CA ARG A 32 5.27 13.47 -12.01
C ARG A 32 5.90 13.39 -13.40
N ALA A 33 6.92 14.22 -13.66
CA ALA A 33 7.74 14.16 -14.87
C ALA A 33 8.79 13.04 -14.86
N LYS A 34 8.74 12.13 -13.87
CA LYS A 34 9.69 11.01 -13.65
C LYS A 34 11.14 11.45 -13.44
N ASN A 35 11.36 12.73 -13.14
CA ASN A 35 12.66 13.26 -12.76
C ASN A 35 12.88 13.09 -11.25
N TYR A 36 12.96 11.83 -10.83
CA TYR A 36 13.00 11.44 -9.42
C TYR A 36 14.22 12.00 -8.71
N LYS A 37 15.37 12.09 -9.39
CA LYS A 37 16.60 12.65 -8.83
C LYS A 37 16.43 14.12 -8.42
N LYS A 38 15.95 14.98 -9.33
CA LYS A 38 15.74 16.40 -9.00
C LYS A 38 14.61 16.59 -7.99
N ALA A 39 13.57 15.75 -8.05
CA ALA A 39 12.51 15.77 -7.05
C ALA A 39 13.07 15.45 -5.66
N ALA A 40 13.92 14.43 -5.55
CA ALA A 40 14.58 14.06 -4.29
C ALA A 40 15.51 15.16 -3.77
N GLU A 41 16.32 15.77 -4.65
CA GLU A 41 17.21 16.89 -4.28
C GLU A 41 16.43 18.06 -3.66
N LEU A 42 15.31 18.47 -4.28
CA LEU A 42 14.46 19.55 -3.74
C LEU A 42 13.78 19.17 -2.43
N LEU A 43 13.32 17.92 -2.30
CA LEU A 43 12.69 17.44 -1.06
C LEU A 43 13.68 17.36 0.10
N GLU A 44 14.91 16.93 -0.14
CA GLU A 44 16.00 16.93 0.85
C GLU A 44 16.33 18.35 1.30
N GLU A 45 16.42 19.29 0.36
CA GLU A 45 16.65 20.71 0.67
C GLU A 45 15.51 21.28 1.53
N GLU A 46 14.26 21.00 1.16
CA GLU A 46 13.08 21.44 1.89
C GLU A 46 13.08 20.87 3.32
N ILE A 47 13.25 19.55 3.48
CA ILE A 47 13.28 18.90 4.80
C ILE A 47 14.41 19.47 5.68
N LYS A 48 15.56 19.79 5.08
CA LYS A 48 16.71 20.36 5.82
C LYS A 48 16.48 21.80 6.26
N THR A 49 15.80 22.60 5.45
CA THR A 49 15.69 24.05 5.66
C THR A 49 14.38 24.46 6.35
N THR A 50 13.39 23.57 6.40
CA THR A 50 12.06 23.88 6.94
C THR A 50 11.84 23.35 8.36
N PRO A 51 11.44 24.21 9.33
CA PRO A 51 11.10 23.75 10.68
C PRO A 51 9.78 22.96 10.75
N ILE A 52 8.90 23.14 9.76
CA ILE A 52 7.60 22.47 9.69
C ILE A 52 7.75 21.20 8.86
N LEU A 53 8.00 20.10 9.55
CA LEU A 53 8.15 18.78 8.94
C LEU A 53 6.77 18.23 8.56
N LYS A 54 6.47 18.23 7.25
CA LYS A 54 5.26 17.61 6.71
C LYS A 54 5.53 16.16 6.32
N ILE A 55 4.63 15.26 6.71
CA ILE A 55 4.78 13.83 6.44
C ILE A 55 4.87 13.53 4.94
N GLU A 56 4.15 14.29 4.12
CA GLU A 56 4.09 14.12 2.66
C GLU A 56 5.46 14.30 2.00
N TYR A 57 6.37 15.05 2.63
CA TYR A 57 7.72 15.28 2.10
C TYR A 57 8.54 14.00 2.20
N TYR A 58 8.48 13.35 3.36
CA TYR A 58 9.14 12.06 3.58
C TYR A 58 8.52 10.95 2.74
N GLU A 59 7.18 10.91 2.64
CA GLU A 59 6.48 9.93 1.80
C GLU A 59 6.89 10.06 0.33
N MET A 60 6.91 11.28 -0.22
CA MET A 60 7.29 11.48 -1.61
C MET A 60 8.79 11.25 -1.84
N LEU A 61 9.64 11.65 -0.90
CA LEU A 61 11.09 11.47 -1.02
C LEU A 61 11.47 9.98 -0.98
N ALA A 62 10.85 9.21 -0.08
CA ALA A 62 11.02 7.76 -0.04
C ALA A 62 10.55 7.11 -1.36
N ASN A 63 9.44 7.59 -1.95
CA ASN A 63 9.00 7.13 -3.27
C ASN A 63 10.00 7.51 -4.38
N ALA A 64 10.56 8.72 -4.37
CA ALA A 64 11.55 9.12 -5.36
C ALA A 64 12.78 8.20 -5.32
N TYR A 65 13.27 7.91 -4.11
CA TYR A 65 14.38 6.95 -3.91
C TYR A 65 14.03 5.52 -4.34
N MET A 66 12.79 5.09 -4.11
CA MET A 66 12.31 3.79 -4.59
C MET A 66 12.36 3.68 -6.12
N TYR A 67 11.89 4.68 -6.87
CA TYR A 67 11.99 4.66 -8.34
C TYR A 67 13.43 4.76 -8.85
N MET A 68 14.31 5.39 -8.07
CA MET A 68 15.76 5.39 -8.32
C MET A 68 16.45 4.07 -7.93
N LYS A 69 15.71 3.13 -7.32
CA LYS A 69 16.24 1.88 -6.71
C LYS A 69 17.30 2.13 -5.62
N ASP A 70 17.31 3.32 -5.03
CA ASP A 70 18.19 3.67 -3.91
C ASP A 70 17.50 3.31 -2.59
N TYR A 71 17.48 2.02 -2.30
CA TYR A 71 16.77 1.49 -1.14
C TYR A 71 17.42 1.87 0.20
N ASN A 72 18.71 2.25 0.20
CA ASN A 72 19.39 2.73 1.40
C ASN A 72 18.85 4.11 1.81
N ASN A 73 18.78 5.05 0.87
CA ASN A 73 18.17 6.35 1.16
C ASN A 73 16.67 6.25 1.40
N MET A 74 15.95 5.38 0.67
CA MET A 74 14.55 5.10 0.95
C MET A 74 14.34 4.65 2.41
N LEU A 75 15.17 3.72 2.89
CA LEU A 75 15.10 3.24 4.27
C LEU A 75 15.37 4.34 5.30
N ARG A 76 16.39 5.18 5.06
CA ARG A 76 16.71 6.33 5.92
C ARG A 76 15.52 7.27 6.01
N VAL A 77 15.01 7.73 4.87
CA VAL A 77 13.91 8.69 4.80
C VAL A 77 12.63 8.13 5.42
N ALA A 78 12.32 6.86 5.20
CA ALA A 78 11.17 6.22 5.82
C ALA A 78 11.29 6.19 7.36
N ARG A 79 12.49 5.94 7.91
CA ARG A 79 12.74 5.99 9.35
C ARG A 79 12.59 7.40 9.89
N ASP A 80 13.17 8.38 9.22
CA ASP A 80 13.10 9.80 9.61
C ASP A 80 11.64 10.27 9.61
N GLY A 81 10.87 9.92 8.58
CA GLY A 81 9.45 10.27 8.47
C GLY A 81 8.56 9.64 9.54
N ILE A 82 8.83 8.40 9.96
CA ILE A 82 8.10 7.74 11.06
C ILE A 82 8.33 8.47 12.40
N ILE A 83 9.53 9.02 12.62
CA ILE A 83 9.82 9.83 13.83
C ILE A 83 8.95 11.10 13.82
N VAL A 84 8.79 11.73 12.65
CA VAL A 84 7.97 12.94 12.49
C VAL A 84 6.49 12.64 12.72
N ASN A 85 5.95 11.58 12.09
CA ASN A 85 4.59 11.13 12.37
C ASN A 85 4.44 9.61 12.23
N ARG A 86 4.20 8.99 13.40
CA ARG A 86 4.08 7.55 13.59
C ARG A 86 2.79 6.91 13.07
N PHE A 87 1.89 7.67 12.44
CA PHE A 87 0.60 7.20 11.93
C PHE A 87 0.54 7.15 10.39
N SER A 88 1.65 7.34 9.68
CA SER A 88 1.70 7.10 8.23
C SER A 88 1.94 5.63 7.90
N HIS A 89 0.87 4.92 7.51
CA HIS A 89 0.96 3.56 6.97
C HIS A 89 1.94 3.46 5.79
N LYS A 90 1.97 4.46 4.89
CA LYS A 90 2.88 4.51 3.73
C LYS A 90 4.34 4.46 4.14
N LEU A 91 4.77 5.23 5.16
CA LEU A 91 6.17 5.21 5.58
C LEU A 91 6.56 3.88 6.22
N TYR A 92 5.65 3.22 6.92
CA TYR A 92 5.88 1.84 7.39
C TYR A 92 6.00 0.85 6.24
N PHE A 93 5.13 0.94 5.23
CA PHE A 93 5.26 0.14 4.02
C PHE A 93 6.59 0.41 3.31
N GLN A 94 6.94 1.68 3.09
CA GLN A 94 8.18 2.08 2.43
C GLN A 94 9.41 1.56 3.17
N LYS A 95 9.41 1.62 4.52
CA LYS A 95 10.46 0.99 5.35
C LYS A 95 10.54 -0.51 5.11
N GLY A 96 9.40 -1.22 5.13
CA GLY A 96 9.34 -2.65 4.88
C GLY A 96 9.81 -3.02 3.47
N TYR A 97 9.34 -2.31 2.46
CA TYR A 97 9.72 -2.51 1.06
C TYR A 97 11.22 -2.27 0.83
N ALA A 98 11.78 -1.20 1.41
CA ALA A 98 13.21 -0.93 1.36
C ALA A 98 14.03 -2.07 1.99
N LEU A 99 13.63 -2.57 3.16
CA LEU A 99 14.28 -3.70 3.82
C LEU A 99 14.23 -4.97 2.96
N TYR A 100 13.07 -5.28 2.40
CA TYR A 100 12.91 -6.41 1.48
C TYR A 100 13.85 -6.30 0.27
N LYS A 101 13.89 -5.13 -0.39
CA LYS A 101 14.79 -4.88 -1.53
C LYS A 101 16.27 -4.89 -1.18
N LEU A 102 16.62 -4.65 0.09
CA LEU A 102 17.97 -4.78 0.63
C LEU A 102 18.29 -6.23 1.07
N GLY A 103 17.42 -7.21 0.79
CA GLY A 103 17.61 -8.62 1.16
C GLY A 103 17.31 -8.93 2.63
N LYS A 104 16.77 -7.95 3.38
CA LYS A 104 16.45 -8.06 4.81
C LYS A 104 14.99 -8.45 5.01
N THR A 105 14.57 -9.56 4.40
CA THR A 105 13.16 -10.00 4.35
C THR A 105 12.55 -10.17 5.75
N ASN A 106 13.27 -10.78 6.70
CA ASN A 106 12.79 -10.93 8.08
C ASN A 106 12.55 -9.57 8.77
N GLU A 107 13.44 -8.60 8.58
CA GLU A 107 13.28 -7.25 9.15
C GLU A 107 12.12 -6.48 8.49
N ALA A 108 11.72 -6.84 7.27
CA ALA A 108 10.65 -6.18 6.53
C ALA A 108 9.25 -6.48 7.06
N ILE A 109 9.05 -7.61 7.75
CA ILE A 109 7.74 -8.09 8.22
C ILE A 109 7.11 -7.09 9.20
N GLU A 110 7.84 -6.68 10.24
CA GLU A 110 7.27 -5.81 11.29
C GLU A 110 6.81 -4.45 10.77
N PRO A 111 7.59 -3.70 9.96
CA PRO A 111 7.09 -2.49 9.33
C PRO A 111 5.83 -2.72 8.49
N VAL A 112 5.75 -3.79 7.70
CA VAL A 112 4.55 -4.06 6.89
C VAL A 112 3.35 -4.39 7.78
N ARG A 113 3.53 -5.15 8.86
CA ARG A 113 2.47 -5.38 9.85
C ARG A 113 2.00 -4.08 10.48
N HIS A 114 2.90 -3.16 10.81
CA HIS A 114 2.52 -1.84 11.31
C HIS A 114 1.74 -1.01 10.28
N SER A 115 2.11 -1.09 8.99
CA SER A 115 1.31 -0.47 7.91
C SER A 115 -0.12 -0.99 7.92
N LEU A 116 -0.30 -2.31 8.03
CA LEU A 116 -1.61 -2.97 8.09
C LEU A 116 -2.39 -2.69 9.39
N ILE A 117 -1.73 -2.42 10.51
CA ILE A 117 -2.44 -1.96 11.73
C ILE A 117 -3.11 -0.60 11.48
N LEU A 118 -2.45 0.27 10.70
CA LEU A 118 -2.95 1.61 10.37
C LEU A 118 -3.94 1.60 9.20
N ASN A 119 -3.82 0.63 8.28
CA ASN A 119 -4.71 0.45 7.14
C ASN A 119 -5.04 -1.05 6.92
N PRO A 120 -6.01 -1.61 7.67
CA PRO A 120 -6.20 -3.07 7.77
C PRO A 120 -6.82 -3.73 6.54
N ASP A 121 -7.54 -2.99 5.70
CA ASP A 121 -8.25 -3.47 4.53
C ASP A 121 -7.47 -3.32 3.22
N ASP A 122 -6.18 -2.95 3.29
CA ASP A 122 -5.33 -2.83 2.12
C ASP A 122 -4.96 -4.22 1.57
N ALA A 123 -5.65 -4.61 0.50
CA ALA A 123 -5.45 -5.88 -0.18
C ALA A 123 -4.00 -6.05 -0.67
N TYR A 124 -3.40 -4.98 -1.20
CA TYR A 124 -2.04 -5.00 -1.72
C TYR A 124 -1.01 -5.18 -0.59
N MET A 125 -1.22 -4.53 0.56
CA MET A 125 -0.38 -4.75 1.74
C MET A 125 -0.52 -6.17 2.30
N ASN A 126 -1.72 -6.72 2.37
CA ASN A 126 -1.94 -8.11 2.79
C ASN A 126 -1.22 -9.08 1.85
N ASN A 127 -1.28 -8.84 0.53
CA ASN A 127 -0.52 -9.64 -0.44
C ASN A 127 1.00 -9.48 -0.26
N PHE A 128 1.50 -8.25 -0.06
CA PHE A 128 2.92 -8.03 0.18
C PHE A 128 3.42 -8.72 1.45
N LEU A 129 2.64 -8.67 2.54
CA LEU A 129 2.94 -9.40 3.77
C LEU A 129 2.95 -10.92 3.53
N GLY A 130 1.99 -11.44 2.76
CA GLY A 130 1.96 -12.84 2.36
C GLY A 130 3.22 -13.27 1.60
N LEU A 131 3.71 -12.42 0.70
CA LEU A 131 4.98 -12.68 -0.01
C LEU A 131 6.16 -12.73 0.95
N LEU A 132 6.24 -11.81 1.93
CA LEU A 132 7.30 -11.83 2.93
C LEU A 132 7.30 -13.15 3.72
N TYR A 133 6.14 -13.60 4.19
CA TYR A 133 6.02 -14.89 4.88
C TYR A 133 6.32 -16.09 3.98
N LEU A 134 5.95 -16.01 2.70
CA LEU A 134 6.29 -17.06 1.74
C LEU A 134 7.81 -17.16 1.53
N TYR A 135 8.52 -16.02 1.49
CA TYR A 135 9.98 -15.99 1.39
C TYR A 135 10.68 -16.46 2.67
N THR A 136 10.05 -16.31 3.84
CA THR A 136 10.55 -16.82 5.12
C THR A 136 10.06 -18.23 5.44
N GLU A 137 9.32 -18.85 4.52
CA GLU A 137 8.75 -20.20 4.63
C GLU A 137 7.70 -20.38 5.75
N ASP A 138 7.12 -19.27 6.22
CA ASP A 138 6.02 -19.25 7.17
C ASP A 138 4.68 -19.46 6.45
N TYR A 139 4.48 -20.64 5.85
CA TYR A 139 3.37 -20.91 4.91
C TYR A 139 1.98 -20.62 5.48
N LYS A 140 1.74 -20.90 6.77
CA LYS A 140 0.46 -20.61 7.43
C LYS A 140 0.16 -19.11 7.51
N LEU A 141 1.18 -18.29 7.77
CA LEU A 141 1.04 -16.85 7.83
C LEU A 141 0.93 -16.23 6.43
N ALA A 142 1.63 -16.82 5.46
CA ALA A 142 1.49 -16.48 4.05
C ALA A 142 0.06 -16.73 3.56
N GLU A 143 -0.49 -17.93 3.81
CA GLU A 143 -1.86 -18.31 3.49
C GLU A 143 -2.87 -17.31 4.09
N ALA A 144 -2.79 -17.06 5.40
CA ALA A 144 -3.69 -16.12 6.07
C ALA A 144 -3.65 -14.71 5.47
N SER A 145 -2.47 -14.25 5.04
CA SER A 145 -2.28 -12.93 4.45
C SER A 145 -2.84 -12.87 3.02
N PHE A 146 -2.62 -13.89 2.20
CA PHE A 146 -3.20 -13.95 0.85
C PHE A 146 -4.73 -14.13 0.86
N LEU A 147 -5.28 -14.90 1.81
CA LEU A 147 -6.72 -15.01 2.01
C LEU A 147 -7.33 -13.65 2.35
N LYS A 148 -6.70 -12.86 3.24
CA LYS A 148 -7.13 -11.48 3.50
C LYS A 148 -7.06 -10.60 2.26
N ALA A 149 -5.98 -10.68 1.48
CA ALA A 149 -5.87 -9.95 0.22
C ALA A 149 -7.03 -10.28 -0.75
N ASN A 150 -7.40 -11.55 -0.87
CA ASN A 150 -8.50 -12.00 -1.72
C ASN A 150 -9.89 -11.61 -1.16
N ILE A 151 -10.07 -11.48 0.16
CA ILE A 151 -11.29 -10.93 0.76
C ILE A 151 -11.49 -9.47 0.32
N TYR A 152 -10.43 -8.66 0.36
CA TYR A 152 -10.51 -7.24 0.02
C TYR A 152 -10.44 -6.95 -1.49
N SER A 153 -9.94 -7.90 -2.29
CA SER A 153 -9.93 -7.84 -3.76
C SER A 153 -10.25 -9.22 -4.34
N THR A 154 -11.54 -9.53 -4.41
CA THR A 154 -12.03 -10.82 -4.90
C THR A 154 -11.65 -11.04 -6.36
N ASN A 155 -11.31 -12.29 -6.71
CA ASN A 155 -10.92 -12.71 -8.07
C ASN A 155 -9.69 -11.98 -8.63
N ASN A 156 -8.84 -11.43 -7.77
CA ASN A 156 -7.54 -10.93 -8.19
C ASN A 156 -6.62 -12.13 -8.48
N ILE A 157 -6.41 -12.43 -9.77
CA ILE A 157 -5.64 -13.60 -10.21
C ILE A 157 -4.23 -13.62 -9.59
N VAL A 158 -3.58 -12.46 -9.42
CA VAL A 158 -2.24 -12.40 -8.81
C VAL A 158 -2.27 -12.92 -7.37
N TYR A 159 -3.27 -12.53 -6.58
CA TYR A 159 -3.39 -12.97 -5.18
C TYR A 159 -3.77 -14.45 -5.11
N MET A 160 -4.61 -14.93 -6.02
CA MET A 160 -4.95 -16.34 -6.15
C MET A 160 -3.71 -17.19 -6.48
N ILE A 161 -2.88 -16.75 -7.42
CA ILE A 161 -1.64 -17.46 -7.80
C ILE A 161 -0.65 -17.49 -6.65
N ASN A 162 -0.49 -16.40 -5.90
CA ASN A 162 0.37 -16.39 -4.72
C ASN A 162 -0.13 -17.34 -3.61
N LEU A 163 -1.45 -17.44 -3.43
CA LEU A 163 -2.05 -18.42 -2.52
C LEU A 163 -1.85 -19.85 -2.99
N ALA A 164 -2.06 -20.14 -4.28
CA ALA A 164 -1.82 -21.46 -4.87
C ALA A 164 -0.34 -21.88 -4.74
N ALA A 165 0.58 -20.96 -5.04
CA ALA A 165 2.02 -21.19 -4.87
C ALA A 165 2.41 -21.43 -3.40
N THR A 166 1.72 -20.76 -2.46
CA THR A 166 1.89 -21.01 -1.02
C THR A 166 1.48 -22.43 -0.65
N TYR A 167 0.30 -22.88 -1.09
CA TYR A 167 -0.13 -24.25 -0.87
C TYR A 167 0.79 -25.27 -1.53
N GLU A 168 1.29 -24.99 -2.72
CA GLU A 168 2.23 -25.88 -3.40
C GLU A 168 3.56 -26.01 -2.62
N ARG A 169 4.12 -24.90 -2.12
CA ARG A 169 5.34 -24.92 -1.29
C ARG A 169 5.13 -25.58 0.07
N ASP A 170 3.93 -25.48 0.64
CA ASP A 170 3.50 -26.20 1.84
C ASP A 170 3.14 -27.68 1.56
N LYS A 171 3.27 -28.13 0.30
CA LYS A 171 2.90 -29.49 -0.18
C LYS A 171 1.41 -29.83 -0.01
N ASN A 172 0.56 -28.83 0.19
CA ASN A 172 -0.89 -28.95 0.13
C ASN A 172 -1.37 -28.94 -1.33
N TYR A 173 -0.99 -29.97 -2.07
CA TYR A 173 -1.21 -30.07 -3.52
C TYR A 173 -2.70 -30.05 -3.89
N VAL A 174 -3.58 -30.60 -3.04
CA VAL A 174 -5.03 -30.58 -3.28
C VAL A 174 -5.57 -29.15 -3.31
N SER A 175 -5.17 -28.31 -2.36
CA SER A 175 -5.61 -26.92 -2.30
C SER A 175 -4.97 -26.07 -3.39
N ALA A 176 -3.69 -26.33 -3.70
CA ALA A 176 -3.00 -25.68 -4.82
C ALA A 176 -3.71 -25.95 -6.16
N LEU A 177 -4.02 -27.22 -6.44
CA LEU A 177 -4.68 -27.64 -7.68
C LEU A 177 -6.00 -26.93 -7.87
N LYS A 178 -6.84 -26.91 -6.83
CA LYS A 178 -8.15 -26.24 -6.87
C LYS A 178 -8.02 -24.77 -7.28
N ILE A 179 -7.11 -24.03 -6.66
CA ILE A 179 -6.95 -22.60 -6.97
C ILE A 179 -6.35 -22.39 -8.37
N TYR A 180 -5.40 -23.23 -8.79
CA TYR A 180 -4.88 -23.14 -10.15
C TYR A 180 -5.96 -23.41 -11.20
N GLU A 181 -6.86 -24.37 -10.96
CA GLU A 181 -8.01 -24.63 -11.82
C GLU A 181 -9.01 -23.46 -11.81
N ASP A 182 -9.26 -22.85 -10.65
CA ASP A 182 -10.08 -21.62 -10.56
C ASP A 182 -9.47 -20.48 -11.39
N VAL A 183 -8.14 -20.26 -11.30
CA VAL A 183 -7.43 -19.27 -12.12
C VAL A 183 -7.54 -19.60 -13.61
N TYR A 184 -7.32 -20.85 -14.00
CA TYR A 184 -7.42 -21.28 -15.39
C TYR A 184 -8.84 -21.09 -15.95
N ASN A 185 -9.87 -21.29 -15.14
CA ASN A 185 -11.26 -21.02 -15.53
C ASN A 185 -11.56 -19.53 -15.72
N ILE A 186 -10.88 -18.65 -14.99
CA ILE A 186 -11.00 -17.19 -15.13
C ILE A 186 -10.20 -16.71 -16.36
N ASP A 187 -8.95 -17.12 -16.46
CA ASP A 187 -8.03 -16.76 -17.54
C ASP A 187 -7.10 -17.93 -17.87
N LYS A 188 -7.44 -18.63 -18.96
CA LYS A 188 -6.68 -19.76 -19.48
C LYS A 188 -5.29 -19.38 -19.98
N THR A 189 -5.10 -18.10 -20.33
CA THR A 189 -3.84 -17.57 -20.86
C THR A 189 -2.95 -17.01 -19.76
N TYR A 190 -3.40 -17.04 -18.50
CA TYR A 190 -2.58 -16.58 -17.39
C TYR A 190 -1.28 -17.38 -17.34
N ARG A 191 -0.17 -16.66 -17.28
CA ARG A 191 1.17 -17.21 -17.43
C ARG A 191 1.41 -18.40 -16.49
N ASN A 192 1.90 -19.49 -17.06
CA ASN A 192 2.33 -20.70 -16.37
C ASN A 192 1.24 -21.44 -15.55
N VAL A 193 -0.04 -21.07 -15.69
CA VAL A 193 -1.11 -21.69 -14.88
C VAL A 193 -1.34 -23.16 -15.29
N ALA A 194 -1.35 -23.44 -16.60
CA ALA A 194 -1.48 -24.77 -17.16
C ALA A 194 -0.35 -25.71 -16.72
N GLU A 195 0.90 -25.22 -16.78
CA GLU A 195 2.07 -25.94 -16.30
C GLU A 195 2.02 -26.19 -14.79
N SER A 196 1.47 -25.25 -14.02
CA SER A 196 1.30 -25.40 -12.58
C SER A 196 0.25 -26.46 -12.23
N ILE A 197 -0.89 -26.49 -12.94
CA ILE A 197 -1.89 -27.55 -12.82
C ILE A 197 -1.25 -28.92 -13.09
N ASN A 198 -0.52 -29.05 -14.20
CA ASN A 198 0.12 -30.31 -14.58
C ASN A 198 1.16 -30.76 -13.56
N ARG A 199 1.99 -29.83 -13.07
CA ARG A 199 3.00 -30.10 -12.03
C ARG A 199 2.35 -30.60 -10.74
N VAL A 200 1.27 -29.95 -10.28
CA VAL A 200 0.56 -30.36 -9.07
C VAL A 200 -0.19 -31.68 -9.26
N LYS A 201 -0.80 -31.93 -10.42
CA LYS A 201 -1.41 -33.22 -10.78
C LYS A 201 -0.39 -34.37 -10.74
N ASN A 202 0.83 -34.14 -11.21
CA ASN A 202 1.91 -35.12 -11.11
C ASN A 202 2.26 -35.43 -9.65
N TYR A 203 2.37 -34.42 -8.78
CA TYR A 203 2.60 -34.65 -7.34
C TYR A 203 1.48 -35.43 -6.65
N LEU A 204 0.25 -35.32 -7.16
CA LEU A 204 -0.92 -36.06 -6.68
C LEU A 204 -1.08 -37.46 -7.31
N GLY A 205 -0.25 -37.82 -8.30
CA GLY A 205 -0.28 -39.13 -8.95
C GLY A 205 -1.38 -39.31 -10.02
N TYR A 206 -1.89 -38.21 -10.58
CA TYR A 206 -2.82 -38.29 -11.72
C TYR A 206 -2.16 -38.90 -12.95
N THR A 207 -2.96 -39.53 -13.82
CA THR A 207 -2.44 -40.21 -15.01
C THR A 207 -2.22 -39.25 -16.17
N ASN A 208 -1.44 -39.67 -17.17
CA ASN A 208 -1.19 -38.86 -18.38
C ASN A 208 -2.46 -38.53 -19.18
N GLU A 209 -3.55 -39.28 -19.01
CA GLU A 209 -4.84 -38.99 -19.65
C GLU A 209 -5.52 -37.76 -19.02
N ASP A 210 -5.41 -37.60 -17.69
CA ASP A 210 -5.97 -36.47 -16.94
C ASP A 210 -5.22 -35.13 -17.18
N ILE A 211 -4.00 -35.23 -17.69
CA ILE A 211 -3.06 -34.11 -17.95
C ILE A 211 -3.21 -33.59 -19.38
N LYS A 212 -3.61 -34.44 -20.34
CA LYS A 212 -3.76 -34.07 -21.76
C LYS A 212 -4.74 -32.91 -21.99
N VAL A 213 -5.79 -32.80 -21.18
CA VAL A 213 -6.85 -31.77 -21.30
C VAL A 213 -6.33 -30.34 -21.08
N VAL A 214 -5.25 -30.19 -20.30
CA VAL A 214 -4.64 -28.88 -20.01
C VAL A 214 -3.71 -28.43 -21.13
N ASN A 215 -3.06 -29.37 -21.83
CA ASN A 215 -2.07 -29.10 -22.88
C ASN A 215 -2.67 -28.70 -24.24
N THR A 216 -3.97 -28.87 -24.45
CA THR A 216 -4.63 -28.61 -25.76
C THR A 216 -5.00 -27.14 -25.99
N VAL A 217 -4.73 -26.24 -25.04
CA VAL A 217 -5.09 -24.81 -25.12
C VAL A 217 -3.82 -23.95 -25.15
N GLU A 218 -3.17 -23.98 -26.32
CA GLU A 218 -2.18 -23.05 -26.88
C GLU A 218 -1.08 -22.41 -26.02
N THR A 219 0.14 -22.81 -26.38
CA THR A 219 1.35 -21.99 -26.43
C THR A 219 1.11 -20.64 -27.12
N ALA A 220 0.88 -19.58 -26.35
CA ALA A 220 1.21 -18.22 -26.77
C ALA A 220 2.44 -17.78 -25.96
N HIS A 221 3.61 -17.87 -26.60
CA HIS A 221 4.88 -17.35 -26.09
C HIS A 221 4.70 -15.92 -25.56
N ASN A 222 5.12 -15.69 -24.32
CA ASN A 222 5.67 -14.40 -23.90
C ASN A 222 6.85 -14.69 -22.95
N GLU A 223 8.02 -14.79 -23.59
CA GLU A 223 9.33 -14.75 -22.95
C GLU A 223 9.42 -13.57 -21.97
N ASP A 224 10.11 -13.81 -20.86
CA ASP A 224 10.80 -12.80 -20.06
C ASP A 224 10.01 -11.57 -19.61
N THR A 225 9.22 -11.79 -18.56
CA THR A 225 9.23 -10.83 -17.46
C THR A 225 9.46 -11.61 -16.18
N GLU A 226 10.69 -11.51 -15.66
CA GLU A 226 10.97 -11.53 -14.23
C GLU A 226 9.76 -10.92 -13.50
N VAL A 227 9.30 -11.53 -12.41
CA VAL A 227 8.21 -10.99 -11.57
C VAL A 227 8.57 -9.55 -11.25
N ASN A 228 8.07 -8.62 -12.06
CA ASN A 228 8.09 -7.20 -11.79
C ASN A 228 7.08 -7.06 -10.67
N LEU A 229 7.58 -7.25 -9.44
CA LEU A 229 6.95 -6.81 -8.22
C LEU A 229 6.43 -5.41 -8.52
N ILE A 230 5.11 -5.37 -8.70
CA ILE A 230 4.27 -4.26 -9.07
C ILE A 230 4.94 -2.95 -8.66
N ASN A 231 5.29 -2.12 -9.66
CA ASN A 231 5.52 -0.70 -9.43
C ASN A 231 4.35 -0.21 -8.58
N PRO A 232 4.57 0.42 -7.42
CA PRO A 232 3.47 0.91 -6.61
C PRO A 232 2.61 1.77 -7.52
N ILE A 233 1.34 1.37 -7.56
CA ILE A 233 0.34 1.87 -8.49
C ILE A 233 0.44 3.40 -8.49
N GLU A 234 0.79 3.94 -9.65
CA GLU A 234 0.54 5.34 -9.96
C GLU A 234 -0.93 5.60 -9.66
N ASN A 235 -1.17 6.54 -8.75
CA ASN A 235 -2.46 7.06 -8.34
C ASN A 235 -3.35 7.31 -9.58
N THR A 236 -4.17 6.34 -9.96
CA THR A 236 -5.17 6.50 -11.02
C THR A 236 -6.38 7.17 -10.39
N ASN A 237 -6.36 8.50 -10.45
CA ASN A 237 -7.53 9.37 -10.60
C ASN A 237 -8.81 8.91 -9.88
N GLN A 238 -8.95 9.28 -8.60
CA GLN A 238 -10.23 9.86 -8.20
C GLN A 238 -10.25 11.29 -8.71
N THR A 239 -10.94 11.47 -9.83
CA THR A 239 -11.39 12.75 -10.35
C THR A 239 -11.92 13.60 -9.21
N VAL A 240 -11.43 14.84 -9.15
CA VAL A 240 -12.00 15.93 -8.35
C VAL A 240 -13.51 15.96 -8.56
N ILE A 241 -14.25 15.55 -7.54
CA ILE A 241 -15.55 16.14 -7.24
C ILE A 241 -15.36 16.92 -5.96
N THR A 242 -15.19 18.22 -6.12
CA THR A 242 -15.45 19.21 -5.08
C THR A 242 -16.76 18.87 -4.39
N ASN A 243 -16.74 18.62 -3.08
CA ASN A 243 -17.83 19.03 -2.22
C ASN A 243 -17.32 19.34 -0.81
N ASN A 244 -17.42 20.62 -0.51
CA ASN A 244 -17.35 21.23 0.79
C ASN A 244 -18.32 20.57 1.80
N ILE A 245 -17.88 20.58 3.06
CA ILE A 245 -18.69 20.56 4.29
C ILE A 245 -19.41 19.23 4.58
N TYR A 246 -18.93 18.51 5.60
CA TYR A 246 -19.71 18.21 6.80
C TYR A 246 -18.75 17.94 7.98
N THR A 247 -18.67 18.92 8.88
CA THR A 247 -18.17 18.76 10.24
C THR A 247 -19.10 17.82 10.99
N ASN A 248 -18.63 16.62 11.34
CA ASN A 248 -19.28 15.82 12.38
C ASN A 248 -18.69 16.21 13.74
N ASN A 249 -19.32 17.22 14.36
CA ASN A 249 -19.29 17.41 15.79
C ASN A 249 -20.08 16.27 16.43
N ILE A 250 -19.39 15.41 17.19
CA ILE A 250 -20.01 14.58 18.20
C ILE A 250 -19.95 15.38 19.51
N ILE A 251 -21.07 15.98 19.90
CA ILE A 251 -21.36 16.26 21.32
C ILE A 251 -22.75 15.69 21.61
N ASN A 252 -22.76 14.75 22.54
CA ASN A 252 -23.92 14.08 23.05
C ASN A 252 -24.54 14.88 24.21
N THR A 253 -25.84 14.64 24.45
CA THR A 253 -26.62 14.96 25.65
C THR A 253 -27.13 16.41 25.83
N ASN A 254 -28.42 16.65 25.62
CA ASN A 254 -29.43 16.43 26.66
C ASN A 254 -30.87 16.68 26.17
N SER A 255 -31.74 15.84 26.68
CA SER A 255 -33.20 15.83 26.68
C SER A 255 -33.86 17.19 26.97
N THR A 256 -34.95 17.49 26.27
CA THR A 256 -36.25 17.80 26.90
C THR A 256 -37.40 17.77 25.89
N VAL A 257 -38.30 16.82 26.14
CA VAL A 257 -39.77 16.94 26.20
C VAL A 257 -40.55 17.42 24.96
N ASN A 258 -41.20 16.42 24.40
CA ASN A 258 -42.36 16.39 23.52
C ASN A 258 -43.60 17.08 24.13
N THR A 259 -44.31 17.91 23.36
CA THR A 259 -45.74 18.20 23.58
C THR A 259 -46.50 18.15 22.25
N ASN A 260 -47.09 16.97 22.04
CA ASN A 260 -48.30 16.60 21.31
C ASN A 260 -49.09 17.67 20.53
N ASP A 261 -49.39 17.29 19.28
CA ASP A 261 -50.60 17.63 18.54
C ASP A 261 -51.88 17.30 19.32
N THR A 262 -52.93 18.11 19.17
CA THR A 262 -54.27 17.64 18.75
C THR A 262 -55.20 18.81 18.36
N ASN A 263 -55.89 18.60 17.25
CA ASN A 263 -57.06 19.32 16.73
C ASN A 263 -58.19 19.54 17.77
N SER A 264 -58.93 20.65 17.66
CA SER A 264 -60.31 20.67 17.13
C SER A 264 -61.14 21.92 17.50
N SER A 265 -61.88 22.41 16.50
CA SER A 265 -63.27 22.94 16.53
C SER A 265 -63.66 24.31 17.14
N THR A 266 -64.41 25.03 16.28
CA THR A 266 -65.64 25.83 16.52
C THR A 266 -65.59 27.30 16.98
N THR A 267 -65.86 28.17 16.00
CA THR A 267 -66.85 29.27 15.90
C THR A 267 -67.61 29.79 17.14
N ASN A 268 -67.74 31.13 17.15
CA ASN A 268 -68.79 32.02 17.70
C ASN A 268 -68.92 32.22 19.22
N GLN A 269 -68.43 33.37 19.70
CA GLN A 269 -69.24 34.55 20.07
C GLN A 269 -68.36 35.80 20.12
#